data_AF-A0A0T5ZSX6-F1
#
_entry.id   AF-A0A0T5ZSX6-F1
#
_cell.length_a   1.000
_cell.length_b   1.000
_cell.length_c   1.000
_cell.angle_alpha   90.00
_cell.angle_beta   90.00
_cell.angle_gamma   90.00
#
_symmetry.space_group_name_H-M   'P 1'
#
loop_
_entity.id
_entity.type
_entity.pdbx_description
1 polymer ?
#
loop_
_entity_poly.entity_id
_entity_poly.type
_entity_poly.pdbx_seq_one_letter_code
_entity_poly.pdbx_strand_id
1 'polypeptide(L)' 'MGQPKPIAISGVTGPYQPAESHFSLTRVCLEVLAECSNPVGIVAKNYLVTRDIDILKELAEQHAAVVALSITTLDPNLPE' A
#
# COMPACT_ATOMS: atom_id res chain seq x y z
N MET A 1 19.00 19.32 6.75
CA MET A 1 18.13 18.13 6.86
C MET A 1 17.68 17.76 5.44
N GLY A 2 17.80 16.49 5.05
CA GLY A 2 17.48 16.04 3.69
C GLY A 2 15.97 15.93 3.47
N GLN A 3 15.52 16.06 2.22
CA GLN A 3 14.13 15.79 1.85
C GLN A 3 13.80 14.31 2.06
N PRO A 4 12.59 13.98 2.55
CA PRO A 4 12.16 12.59 2.69
C PRO A 4 12.19 11.89 1.33
N LYS A 5 12.70 10.66 1.30
CA LYS A 5 12.73 9.84 0.09
C LYS A 5 11.49 8.95 0.05
N PRO A 6 10.88 8.74 -1.14
CA PRO A 6 9.77 7.81 -1.27
C PRO A 6 10.16 6.40 -0.80
N ILE A 7 9.28 5.77 -0.02
CA ILE A 7 9.41 4.38 0.42
C ILE A 7 8.49 3.52 -0.43
N ALA A 8 9.05 2.46 -1.02
CA ALA A 8 8.28 1.46 -1.75
C ALA A 8 7.92 0.29 -0.83
N ILE A 9 6.63 -0.04 -0.75
CA ILE A 9 6.11 -1.25 -0.11
C ILE A 9 5.72 -2.22 -1.24
N SER A 10 6.17 -3.48 -1.13
CA SER A 10 6.14 -4.56 -2.15
C SER A 10 7.49 -4.84 -2.84
N GLY A 11 8.60 -4.88 -2.09
CA GLY A 11 9.93 -5.14 -2.65
C GLY A 11 10.14 -6.57 -3.21
N VAL A 12 9.52 -7.59 -2.59
CA VAL A 12 9.64 -9.00 -3.01
C VAL A 12 8.28 -9.71 -2.96
N THR A 13 7.55 -9.52 -1.86
CA THR A 13 6.17 -9.99 -1.68
C THR A 13 5.23 -8.80 -1.52
N GLY A 14 3.99 -8.95 -2.01
CA GLY A 14 2.99 -7.89 -1.87
C GLY A 14 2.53 -7.75 -0.41
N PRO A 15 2.32 -6.53 0.11
CA PRO A 15 2.01 -6.27 1.52
C PRO A 15 0.69 -6.89 1.99
N TYR A 16 -0.29 -6.97 1.11
CA TYR A 16 -1.66 -7.41 1.44
C TYR A 16 -1.88 -8.91 1.26
N GLN A 17 -1.04 -9.74 1.89
CA GLN A 17 -1.26 -11.20 1.94
C GLN A 17 -2.43 -11.55 2.89
N PRO A 18 -3.02 -12.76 2.85
CA PRO A 18 -4.07 -13.15 3.79
C PRO A 18 -3.71 -12.93 5.27
N ALA A 19 -2.45 -13.15 5.65
CA ALA A 19 -1.98 -12.90 7.02
C ALA A 19 -2.06 -11.41 7.43
N GLU A 20 -1.95 -10.48 6.47
CA GLU A 20 -2.00 -9.04 6.73
C GLU A 20 -3.37 -8.60 7.27
N SER A 21 -4.46 -9.32 6.98
CA SER A 21 -5.76 -9.00 7.56
C SER A 21 -5.80 -9.21 9.07
N HIS A 22 -4.91 -10.05 9.60
CA HIS A 22 -4.76 -10.29 11.03
C HIS A 22 -3.69 -9.37 11.64
N PHE A 23 -2.49 -9.35 11.07
CA PHE A 23 -1.35 -8.64 11.68
C PHE A 23 -1.37 -7.12 11.47
N SER A 24 -2.01 -6.65 10.39
CA SER A 24 -2.12 -5.21 10.07
C SER A 24 -0.76 -4.48 10.04
N LEU A 25 0.32 -5.16 9.66
CA LEU A 25 1.67 -4.58 9.68
C LEU A 25 1.80 -3.44 8.68
N THR A 26 1.20 -3.61 7.50
CA THR A 26 1.20 -2.58 6.46
C THR A 26 0.49 -1.33 6.98
N ARG A 27 -0.63 -1.49 7.67
CA ARG A 27 -1.37 -0.38 8.27
C ARG A 27 -0.50 0.40 9.27
N VAL A 28 0.13 -0.29 10.22
CA VAL A 28 0.99 0.36 11.22
C VAL A 28 2.17 1.08 10.56
N CYS A 29 2.75 0.50 9.51
CA CYS A 29 3.76 1.21 8.71
C CYS A 29 3.20 2.48 8.05
N LEU A 30 1.99 2.42 7.49
CA LEU A 30 1.34 3.58 6.86
C LEU A 30 1.03 4.68 7.87
N GLU A 31 0.60 4.33 9.09
CA GLU A 31 0.37 5.30 10.18
C GLU A 31 1.65 6.07 10.51
N VAL A 32 2.79 5.37 10.67
CA VAL A 32 4.09 6.02 10.90
C VAL A 32 4.52 6.90 9.71
N LEU A 33 4.28 6.46 8.48
CA LEU A 33 4.61 7.24 7.29
C LEU A 33 3.74 8.50 7.18
N ALA A 34 2.46 8.41 7.57
CA ALA A 34 1.54 9.55 7.63
C ALA A 34 1.97 10.57 8.69
N GLU A 35 2.31 10.12 9.91
CA GLU A 35 2.84 10.98 10.98
C GLU A 35 4.10 11.76 10.54
N CYS A 36 4.93 11.15 9.69
CA CYS A 36 6.14 11.76 9.16
C CYS A 36 5.94 12.50 7.82
N SER A 37 4.73 12.47 7.25
CA SER A 37 4.44 12.93 5.88
C SER A 37 5.43 12.36 4.84
N ASN A 38 5.88 11.12 5.03
CA ASN A 38 6.88 10.50 4.16
C ASN A 38 6.19 9.86 2.94
N PRO A 39 6.58 10.21 1.69
CA PRO A 39 5.94 9.65 0.51
C PRO A 39 6.04 8.12 0.45
N VAL A 40 4.93 7.46 0.08
CA VAL A 40 4.85 6.01 -0.03
C VAL A 40 4.32 5.58 -1.40
N GLY A 41 4.93 4.55 -1.96
CA GLY A 41 4.44 3.83 -3.13
C GLY A 41 4.11 2.38 -2.78
N ILE A 42 2.94 1.91 -3.16
CA ILE A 42 2.47 0.57 -2.84
C ILE A 42 2.09 -0.16 -4.11
N VAL A 43 2.53 -1.41 -4.26
CA VAL A 43 1.99 -2.32 -5.27
C VAL A 43 1.03 -3.30 -4.58
N ALA A 44 -0.23 -3.30 -4.99
CA ALA A 44 -1.26 -4.18 -4.46
C ALA A 44 -1.84 -5.10 -5.55
N LYS A 45 -2.33 -6.26 -5.13
CA LYS A 45 -2.88 -7.30 -6.03
C LYS A 45 -4.31 -7.71 -5.68
N ASN A 46 -4.87 -7.16 -4.61
CA ASN A 46 -6.19 -7.51 -4.12
C ASN A 46 -6.84 -6.34 -3.39
N TYR A 47 -8.10 -6.52 -3.02
CA TYR A 47 -8.93 -5.50 -2.40
C TYR A 47 -8.50 -5.09 -1.00
N LEU A 48 -7.66 -5.86 -0.29
CA LEU A 48 -7.36 -5.59 1.12
C LEU A 48 -6.66 -4.23 1.33
N VAL A 49 -6.04 -3.67 0.28
CA VAL A 49 -5.53 -2.29 0.28
C VAL A 49 -6.59 -1.24 0.63
N THR A 50 -7.86 -1.49 0.35
CA THR A 50 -8.95 -0.56 0.67
C THR A 50 -9.24 -0.47 2.16
N ARG A 51 -8.74 -1.40 2.99
CA ARG A 51 -8.83 -1.31 4.46
C ARG A 51 -8.15 -0.04 4.98
N ASP A 52 -7.06 0.37 4.34
CA ASP A 52 -6.20 1.45 4.80
C ASP A 52 -6.48 2.77 4.02
N ILE A 53 -7.67 2.88 3.42
CA ILE A 53 -8.09 4.03 2.61
C ILE A 53 -8.14 5.34 3.40
N ASP A 54 -8.40 5.26 4.70
CA ASP A 54 -8.41 6.40 5.62
C ASP A 54 -7.02 7.06 5.70
N ILE A 55 -5.98 6.26 5.92
CA ILE A 55 -4.58 6.75 5.99
C ILE A 55 -4.06 7.13 4.60
N LEU A 56 -4.37 6.33 3.58
CA LEU A 56 -3.96 6.62 2.21
C LEU A 56 -4.57 7.93 1.69
N LYS A 57 -5.79 8.27 2.12
CA LYS A 57 -6.43 9.54 1.79
C LYS A 57 -5.67 10.71 2.42
N GLU A 58 -5.30 10.62 3.70
CA GLU A 58 -4.50 11.66 4.37
C GLU A 58 -3.17 11.92 3.65
N LEU A 59 -2.43 10.86 3.31
CA LEU A 59 -1.20 10.97 2.53
C LEU A 59 -1.45 11.52 1.11
N ALA A 60 -2.56 11.14 0.47
CA ALA A 60 -2.90 11.59 -0.87
C ALA A 60 -3.23 13.10 -0.92
N GLU A 61 -3.84 13.67 0.13
CA GLU A 61 -4.07 15.12 0.25
C GLU A 61 -2.77 15.93 0.19
N GLN A 62 -1.64 15.30 0.53
CA GLN A 62 -0.30 15.88 0.48
C GLN A 62 0.52 15.42 -0.74
N HIS A 63 -0.09 14.75 -1.71
CA HIS A 63 0.59 14.11 -2.85
C HIS A 63 1.69 13.10 -2.41
N ALA A 64 1.53 12.48 -1.25
CA ALA A 64 2.50 11.59 -0.62
C ALA A 64 2.11 10.09 -0.70
N ALA A 65 1.11 9.71 -1.49
CA ALA A 65 0.73 8.32 -1.69
C ALA A 65 0.51 7.99 -3.17
N VAL A 66 1.01 6.83 -3.59
CA VAL A 66 0.64 6.18 -4.86
C VAL A 66 0.38 4.69 -4.62
N VAL A 67 -0.73 4.20 -5.17
CA VAL A 67 -1.07 2.77 -5.16
C VAL A 67 -1.15 2.29 -6.61
N ALA A 68 -0.32 1.33 -6.97
CA ALA A 68 -0.36 0.64 -8.25
C ALA A 68 -1.03 -0.72 -8.06
N LEU A 69 -2.01 -1.04 -8.91
CA LEU A 69 -2.67 -2.34 -8.92
C LEU A 69 -2.00 -3.23 -9.98
N SER A 70 -1.53 -4.39 -9.55
CA SER A 70 -1.05 -5.44 -10.45
C SER A 70 -2.20 -6.40 -10.73
N ILE A 71 -2.68 -6.36 -11.97
CA ILE A 71 -3.75 -7.21 -12.49
C ILE A 71 -3.13 -8.17 -13.50
N THR A 72 -3.08 -9.46 -13.16
CA THR A 72 -2.50 -10.49 -14.03
C THR A 72 -3.39 -10.78 -15.23
N THR A 73 -4.69 -10.90 -15.00
CA THR A 73 -5.72 -11.18 -16.01
C THR A 73 -7.02 -10.50 -15.60
N LEU A 74 -7.88 -10.24 -16.59
CA LEU A 74 -9.28 -9.83 -16.37
C LEU A 74 -10.26 -10.99 -16.59
N ASP A 75 -9.78 -12.16 -17.02
CA ASP A 75 -10.61 -13.36 -17.21
C ASP A 75 -10.84 -14.05 -15.85
N PRO A 76 -12.07 -14.06 -15.33
CA PRO A 76 -12.38 -14.71 -14.05
C PRO A 76 -12.37 -16.25 -14.13
N ASN A 77 -12.32 -16.83 -15.33
CA ASN A 77 -12.30 -18.28 -15.54
C ASN A 77 -10.91 -18.83 -15.84
N LEU A 78 -9.87 -17.99 -15.80
CA LEU A 78 -8.49 -18.45 -15.96
C LEU A 78 -8.14 -19.40 -14.81
N PRO A 79 -7.77 -20.67 -15.08
CA PRO A 79 -7.37 -21.60 -14.04
C PRO A 79 -6.07 -21.15 -13.36
N GLU A 80 -5.91 -21.51 -12.08
CA GLU A 80 -4.67 -21.25 -11.31
C GLU A 80 -3.44 -21.95 -11.90
#